data_AF-A0A0T6AB53-F1
#
_entry.id   AF-A0A0T6AB53-F1
#
_cell.length_a   1.000
_cell.length_b   1.000
_cell.length_c   1.000
_cell.angle_alpha   90.00
_cell.angle_beta   90.00
_cell.angle_gamma   90.00
#
_symmetry.space_group_name_H-M   'P 1'
#
loop_
_entity.id
_entity.type
_entity.pdbx_description
1 polymer ?
#
loop_
_entity_poly.entity_id
_entity_poly.type
_entity_poly.pdbx_seq_one_letter_code
_entity_poly.pdbx_strand_id
1 'polypeptide(L)'
;MTEQKERELYFWLRLIREFEDRISALDRQGKIQGGVYSGKGQEAVVVGVCHDLRPDDWIFPLHRDLGAFLVKGADPNRLMAQLFGRRDGFSKGKDSFLHGGDFSRCIFGATSMLGSTLPVAVGTAYKFKIKREDRVAIAFFGEGASSRGDVHEAMNFAGIYKLPVVFLCENNFYAYSTPNEL
;
A
#
# COMPACT_ATOMS: atom_id res chain seq x y z
N MET A 1 11.69 13.01 -18.87
CA MET A 1 10.28 12.58 -18.74
C MET A 1 9.50 13.30 -19.83
N THR A 2 8.47 12.69 -20.43
CA THR A 2 7.63 13.38 -21.42
C THR A 2 6.60 14.25 -20.71
N GLU A 3 6.17 15.38 -21.31
CA GLU A 3 5.12 16.24 -20.76
C GLU A 3 3.81 15.46 -20.47
N GLN A 4 3.46 14.48 -21.32
CA GLN A 4 2.30 13.62 -21.11
C GLN A 4 2.39 12.84 -19.79
N LYS A 5 3.51 12.14 -19.57
CA LYS A 5 3.79 11.42 -18.32
C LYS A 5 3.80 12.36 -17.10
N GLU A 6 4.33 13.57 -17.22
CA GLU A 6 4.28 14.56 -16.13
C GLU A 6 2.84 14.91 -15.75
N ARG A 7 1.97 15.14 -16.74
CA ARG A 7 0.54 15.40 -16.52
C ARG A 7 -0.17 14.21 -15.88
N GLU A 8 0.16 12.98 -16.29
CA GLU A 8 -0.40 11.75 -15.72
C GLU A 8 0.00 11.57 -14.25
N LEU A 9 1.29 11.73 -13.93
CA LEU A 9 1.78 11.65 -12.55
C LEU A 9 1.13 12.74 -11.69
N TYR A 10 1.04 13.98 -12.20
CA TYR A 10 0.38 15.08 -11.49
C TYR A 10 -1.11 14.81 -11.27
N PHE A 11 -1.80 14.25 -12.26
CA PHE A 11 -3.20 13.84 -12.11
C PHE A 11 -3.36 12.87 -10.94
N TRP A 12 -2.52 11.83 -10.85
CA TRP A 12 -2.58 10.87 -9.75
C TRP A 12 -2.27 11.49 -8.39
N LEU A 13 -1.25 12.35 -8.31
CA LEU A 13 -0.94 13.09 -7.08
C LEU A 13 -2.15 13.89 -6.59
N ARG A 14 -2.85 14.59 -7.50
CA ARG A 14 -4.03 15.38 -7.17
C ARG A 14 -5.24 14.51 -6.83
N LEU A 15 -5.50 13.44 -7.59
CA LEU A 15 -6.61 12.54 -7.33
C LEU A 15 -6.50 11.90 -5.95
N ILE A 16 -5.32 11.40 -5.58
CA ILE A 16 -5.09 10.79 -4.26
C ILE A 16 -5.32 11.82 -3.15
N ARG A 17 -4.77 13.03 -3.30
CA ARG A 17 -4.95 14.11 -2.33
C ARG A 17 -6.43 14.43 -2.09
N GLU A 18 -7.19 14.64 -3.17
CA GLU A 18 -8.61 14.98 -3.08
C GLU A 18 -9.43 13.82 -2.51
N PHE A 19 -9.10 12.58 -2.87
CA PHE A 19 -9.76 11.40 -2.34
C PHE A 19 -9.52 11.25 -0.82
N GLU A 20 -8.28 11.39 -0.36
CA GLU A 20 -7.96 11.32 1.07
C GLU A 20 -8.54 12.49 1.88
N ASP A 21 -8.54 13.70 1.34
CA ASP A 21 -9.16 14.86 1.99
C ASP A 21 -10.68 14.65 2.11
N ARG A 22 -11.33 14.02 1.11
CA ARG A 22 -12.74 13.64 1.19
C ARG A 22 -13.01 12.56 2.24
N ILE A 23 -12.18 11.51 2.32
CA ILE A 23 -12.27 10.47 3.35
C ILE A 23 -12.14 11.10 4.73
N SER A 24 -11.12 11.94 4.94
CA SER A 24 -10.87 12.61 6.22
C SER A 24 -12.05 13.50 6.63
N ALA A 25 -12.70 14.18 5.67
CA ALA A 25 -13.91 14.95 5.95
C ALA A 25 -15.11 14.07 6.35
N LEU A 26 -15.28 12.92 5.69
CA LEU A 26 -16.35 11.96 6.01
C LEU A 26 -16.14 11.29 7.38
N ASP A 27 -14.89 10.98 7.73
CA ASP A 27 -14.51 10.45 9.04
C ASP A 27 -14.86 11.43 10.16
N ARG A 28 -14.49 12.71 10.01
CA ARG A 28 -14.86 13.79 10.96
C ARG A 28 -16.38 13.99 11.10
N GLN A 29 -17.16 13.57 10.10
CA GLN A 29 -18.63 13.58 10.13
C GLN A 29 -19.22 12.30 10.74
N GLY A 30 -18.39 11.35 11.20
CA GLY A 30 -18.81 10.05 11.74
C GLY A 30 -19.43 9.13 10.69
N LYS A 31 -19.13 9.34 9.40
CA LYS A 31 -19.70 8.54 8.30
C LYS A 31 -18.91 7.26 8.02
N ILE A 32 -17.62 7.26 8.32
CA ILE A 32 -16.75 6.10 8.17
C ILE A 32 -16.67 5.38 9.52
N GLN A 33 -16.74 4.04 9.51
CA GLN A 33 -16.58 3.23 10.72
C GLN A 33 -15.16 2.65 10.78
N GLY A 34 -14.50 2.84 11.92
CA GLY A 34 -13.11 2.44 12.14
C GLY A 34 -12.14 3.60 12.00
N GLY A 35 -10.84 3.29 11.94
CA GLY A 35 -9.79 4.30 11.82
C GLY A 35 -9.56 4.72 10.37
N VAL A 36 -9.34 6.02 10.16
CA VAL A 36 -8.79 6.56 8.91
C VAL A 36 -7.34 6.94 9.12
N TYR A 37 -6.47 6.39 8.28
CA TYR A 37 -5.04 6.67 8.30
C TYR A 37 -4.63 7.29 6.97
N SER A 38 -4.54 8.62 6.94
CA SER A 38 -4.21 9.35 5.71
C SER A 38 -2.71 9.32 5.41
N GLY A 39 -2.37 9.07 4.16
CA GLY A 39 -1.02 9.22 3.58
C GLY A 39 -0.70 10.63 3.12
N LYS A 40 -1.47 11.65 3.54
CA LYS A 40 -1.30 13.08 3.22
C LYS A 40 0.17 13.50 3.26
N GLY A 41 0.71 13.86 2.09
CA GLY A 41 2.12 14.27 1.94
C GLY A 41 3.06 13.18 1.43
N GLN A 42 2.60 11.94 1.31
CA GLN A 42 3.36 10.79 0.82
C GLN A 42 2.83 10.28 -0.54
N GLU A 43 1.98 11.05 -1.23
CA GLU A 43 1.35 10.62 -2.49
C GLU A 43 2.39 10.30 -3.58
N ALA A 44 3.51 11.03 -3.58
CA ALA A 44 4.58 10.83 -4.54
C ALA A 44 5.25 9.45 -4.41
N VAL A 45 5.25 8.87 -3.21
CA VAL A 45 5.80 7.53 -2.97
C VAL A 45 4.97 6.49 -3.72
N VAL A 46 3.66 6.47 -3.46
CA VAL A 46 2.75 5.50 -4.10
C VAL A 46 2.60 5.75 -5.60
N VAL A 47 2.55 7.01 -6.05
CA VAL A 47 2.47 7.32 -7.48
C VAL A 47 3.75 6.93 -8.20
N GLY A 48 4.90 7.35 -7.69
CA GLY A 48 6.19 7.08 -8.32
C GLY A 48 6.49 5.58 -8.42
N VAL A 49 6.09 4.81 -7.41
CA VAL A 49 6.27 3.36 -7.41
C VAL A 49 5.23 2.67 -8.27
N CYS A 50 3.93 2.92 -8.06
CA CYS A 50 2.87 2.12 -8.66
C CYS A 50 2.54 2.46 -10.11
N HIS A 51 2.85 3.68 -10.58
CA HIS A 51 2.47 4.14 -11.92
C HIS A 51 3.09 3.28 -13.03
N ASP A 52 4.38 2.93 -12.88
CA ASP A 52 5.14 2.19 -13.88
C ASP A 52 5.18 0.68 -13.61
N LEU A 53 4.52 0.19 -12.55
CA LEU A 53 4.41 -1.25 -12.32
C LEU A 53 3.57 -1.91 -13.39
N ARG A 54 3.93 -3.15 -13.74
CA ARG A 54 3.04 -3.94 -14.60
C ARG A 54 1.77 -4.31 -13.85
N PRO A 55 0.67 -4.55 -14.56
CA PRO A 55 -0.59 -4.97 -13.94
C PRO A 55 -0.44 -6.20 -13.03
N ASP A 56 0.49 -7.09 -13.37
CA ASP A 56 0.77 -8.33 -12.66
C ASP A 56 1.89 -8.23 -11.61
N ASP A 57 2.58 -7.10 -11.46
CA ASP A 57 3.48 -6.92 -10.32
C ASP A 57 2.66 -6.76 -9.03
N TRP A 58 3.10 -7.37 -7.94
CA TRP A 58 2.33 -7.36 -6.68
C TRP A 58 2.75 -6.20 -5.78
N ILE A 59 1.78 -5.57 -5.14
CA ILE A 59 2.03 -4.57 -4.10
C ILE A 59 1.46 -5.02 -2.76
N PHE A 60 2.19 -4.71 -1.69
CA PHE A 60 1.83 -4.94 -0.31
C PHE A 60 1.87 -3.59 0.40
N PRO A 61 0.86 -2.73 0.15
CA PRO A 61 0.77 -1.39 0.73
C PRO A 61 0.67 -1.45 2.26
N LEU A 62 1.14 -0.40 2.94
CA LEU A 62 0.83 -0.20 4.35
C LEU A 62 -0.52 0.50 4.52
N HIS A 63 -0.95 0.65 5.77
CA HIS A 63 -2.29 1.15 6.08
C HIS A 63 -2.56 2.56 5.55
N ARG A 64 -1.55 3.41 5.31
CA ARG A 64 -1.76 4.78 4.80
C ARG A 64 -1.53 4.94 3.28
N ASP A 65 -1.32 3.85 2.55
CA ASP A 65 -1.00 3.88 1.11
C ASP A 65 -2.24 3.70 0.24
N LEU A 66 -3.34 4.34 0.63
CA LEU A 66 -4.61 4.16 -0.08
C LEU A 66 -4.49 4.53 -1.56
N GLY A 67 -3.66 5.52 -1.88
CA GLY A 67 -3.39 5.92 -3.25
C GLY A 67 -2.82 4.80 -4.13
N ALA A 68 -2.12 3.82 -3.56
CA ALA A 68 -1.61 2.67 -4.31
C ALA A 68 -2.74 1.83 -4.92
N PHE A 69 -3.90 1.73 -4.25
CA PHE A 69 -5.08 1.07 -4.80
C PHE A 69 -5.58 1.78 -6.05
N LEU A 70 -5.70 3.11 -5.97
CA LEU A 70 -6.18 3.94 -7.08
C LEU A 70 -5.24 3.86 -8.29
N VAL A 71 -3.93 4.00 -8.07
CA VAL A 71 -2.93 3.98 -9.15
C VAL A 71 -2.85 2.60 -9.82
N LYS A 72 -2.99 1.49 -9.07
CA LYS A 72 -3.11 0.13 -9.63
C LYS A 72 -4.48 -0.15 -10.26
N GLY A 73 -5.35 0.86 -10.31
CA GLY A 73 -6.61 0.86 -11.05
C GLY A 73 -7.80 0.29 -10.29
N ALA A 74 -7.72 0.10 -8.98
CA ALA A 74 -8.87 -0.32 -8.18
C ALA A 74 -10.07 0.62 -8.39
N ASP A 75 -11.27 0.05 -8.47
CA ASP A 75 -12.49 0.85 -8.65
C ASP A 75 -12.69 1.77 -7.44
N PRO A 76 -12.70 3.11 -7.62
CA PRO A 76 -12.91 4.06 -6.53
C PRO A 76 -14.21 3.85 -5.77
N ASN A 77 -15.29 3.40 -6.44
CA ASN A 77 -16.57 3.11 -5.78
C ASN A 77 -16.43 1.91 -4.84
N ARG A 78 -15.73 0.87 -5.30
CA ARG A 78 -15.45 -0.32 -4.49
C ARG A 78 -14.52 -0.01 -3.32
N LEU A 79 -13.53 0.86 -3.53
CA LEU A 79 -12.65 1.35 -2.46
C LEU A 79 -13.44 2.18 -1.44
N MET A 80 -14.34 3.07 -1.87
CA MET A 80 -15.26 3.75 -0.96
C MET A 80 -16.16 2.75 -0.21
N ALA A 81 -16.71 1.75 -0.89
CA ALA A 81 -17.51 0.72 -0.25
C ALA A 81 -16.73 -0.04 0.85
N GLN A 82 -15.45 -0.36 0.59
CA GLN A 82 -14.54 -0.94 1.57
C GLN A 82 -14.36 0.00 2.79
N LEU A 83 -14.13 1.29 2.55
CA LEU A 83 -14.00 2.28 3.62
C LEU A 83 -15.27 2.39 4.49
N PHE A 84 -16.44 2.28 3.88
CA PHE A 84 -17.73 2.26 4.58
C PHE A 84 -18.09 0.89 5.19
N GLY A 85 -17.22 -0.12 5.10
CA GLY A 85 -17.50 -1.47 5.61
C GLY A 85 -18.69 -2.14 4.91
N ARG A 86 -18.96 -1.81 3.65
CA ARG A 86 -20.10 -2.34 2.89
C ARG A 86 -19.80 -3.67 2.22
N ARG A 87 -20.86 -4.42 1.90
CA ARG A 87 -20.79 -5.75 1.26
C ARG A 87 -20.07 -5.76 -0.09
N ASP A 88 -20.13 -4.66 -0.82
CA ASP A 88 -19.48 -4.45 -2.12
C ASP A 88 -17.97 -4.15 -2.01
N GLY A 89 -17.47 -3.82 -0.81
CA GLY A 89 -16.04 -3.65 -0.55
C GLY A 89 -15.21 -4.92 -0.75
N PHE A 90 -13.89 -4.78 -0.73
CA PHE A 90 -12.94 -5.89 -0.92
C PHE A 90 -13.09 -6.99 0.14
N SER A 91 -13.31 -6.59 1.40
CA SER A 91 -13.53 -7.49 2.54
C SER A 91 -14.98 -8.00 2.63
N LYS A 92 -15.89 -7.51 1.79
CA LYS A 92 -17.35 -7.73 1.86
C LYS A 92 -17.96 -7.29 3.20
N GLY A 93 -17.44 -6.22 3.79
CA GLY A 93 -17.91 -5.64 5.05
C GLY A 93 -17.46 -6.37 6.31
N LYS A 94 -16.48 -7.28 6.20
CA LYS A 94 -15.89 -7.97 7.36
C LYS A 94 -14.84 -7.13 8.08
N ASP A 95 -14.25 -6.19 7.36
CA ASP A 95 -13.22 -5.27 7.84
C ASP A 95 -13.34 -3.94 7.07
N SER A 96 -12.84 -2.85 7.63
CA SER A 96 -12.86 -1.53 7.00
C SER A 96 -11.45 -1.07 6.62
N PHE A 97 -11.35 0.11 6.02
CA PHE A 97 -10.09 0.67 5.54
C PHE A 97 -9.31 -0.26 4.60
N LEU A 98 -7.98 -0.20 4.59
CA LEU A 98 -7.15 -0.99 3.68
C LEU A 98 -6.98 -2.47 4.08
N HIS A 99 -7.75 -2.98 5.06
CA HIS A 99 -7.71 -4.39 5.48
C HIS A 99 -8.43 -5.36 4.52
N GLY A 100 -8.55 -4.99 3.24
CA GLY A 100 -9.09 -5.81 2.16
C GLY A 100 -8.37 -5.51 0.86
N GLY A 101 -7.64 -6.49 0.34
CA GLY A 101 -6.88 -6.36 -0.91
C GLY A 101 -7.73 -6.57 -2.17
N ASP A 102 -7.29 -6.01 -3.30
CA ASP A 102 -7.80 -6.34 -4.62
C ASP A 102 -6.86 -7.33 -5.34
N PHE A 103 -7.08 -8.62 -5.07
CA PHE A 103 -6.27 -9.69 -5.64
C PHE A 103 -6.36 -9.76 -7.18
N SER A 104 -7.45 -9.26 -7.77
CA SER A 104 -7.59 -9.21 -9.24
C SER A 104 -6.64 -8.19 -9.88
N ARG A 105 -6.09 -7.27 -9.06
CA ARG A 105 -5.13 -6.23 -9.45
C ARG A 105 -3.76 -6.41 -8.80
N CYS A 106 -3.51 -7.57 -8.22
CA CYS A 106 -2.28 -7.89 -7.51
C CYS A 106 -2.00 -6.93 -6.33
N ILE A 107 -3.06 -6.53 -5.62
CA ILE A 107 -2.98 -5.66 -4.45
C ILE A 107 -3.31 -6.48 -3.22
N PHE A 108 -2.33 -6.66 -2.34
CA PHE A 108 -2.57 -7.25 -1.04
C PHE A 108 -3.18 -6.22 -0.08
N GLY A 109 -3.99 -6.68 0.88
CA GLY A 109 -4.55 -5.80 1.90
C GLY A 109 -3.51 -5.49 2.98
N ALA A 110 -3.55 -4.27 3.54
CA ALA A 110 -2.81 -3.98 4.75
C ALA A 110 -3.36 -4.80 5.93
N THR A 111 -2.59 -4.95 7.00
CA THR A 111 -3.06 -5.52 8.26
C THR A 111 -2.66 -4.59 9.41
N SER A 112 -3.37 -4.68 10.54
CA SER A 112 -3.00 -3.93 11.76
C SER A 112 -1.64 -4.36 12.32
N MET A 113 -1.16 -5.56 11.99
CA MET A 113 0.13 -6.08 12.44
C MET A 113 1.25 -5.51 11.57
N LEU A 114 1.79 -4.37 11.99
CA LEU A 114 2.88 -3.68 11.28
C LEU A 114 4.05 -4.62 10.98
N GLY A 115 4.53 -4.60 9.73
CA GLY A 115 5.62 -5.46 9.25
C GLY A 115 5.19 -6.88 8.83
N SER A 116 4.03 -7.38 9.24
CA SER A 116 3.61 -8.77 8.98
C SER A 116 3.34 -9.09 7.50
N THR A 117 3.10 -8.08 6.66
CA THR A 117 2.90 -8.26 5.21
C THR A 117 4.22 -8.49 4.46
N LEU A 118 5.37 -8.13 5.04
CA LEU A 118 6.67 -8.25 4.37
C LEU A 118 7.07 -9.71 4.12
N PRO A 119 6.96 -10.64 5.10
CA PRO A 119 7.17 -12.06 4.83
C PRO A 119 6.24 -12.62 3.74
N VAL A 120 5.00 -12.12 3.64
CA VAL A 120 4.05 -12.53 2.60
C VAL A 120 4.48 -12.02 1.22
N ALA A 121 4.96 -10.78 1.13
CA ALA A 121 5.56 -10.23 -0.08
C ALA A 121 6.77 -11.04 -0.54
N VAL A 122 7.63 -11.42 0.40
CA VAL A 122 8.80 -12.28 0.16
C VAL A 122 8.39 -13.67 -0.33
N GLY A 123 7.38 -14.29 0.27
CA GLY A 123 6.82 -15.56 -0.22
C GLY A 123 6.27 -15.45 -1.64
N THR A 124 5.64 -14.31 -1.97
CA THR A 124 5.15 -14.01 -3.32
C THR A 124 6.30 -13.86 -4.32
N ALA A 125 7.36 -13.15 -3.96
CA ALA A 125 8.57 -13.05 -4.77
C ALA A 125 9.28 -14.41 -4.93
N TYR A 126 9.25 -15.25 -3.90
CA TYR A 126 9.79 -16.61 -3.98
C TYR A 126 9.02 -17.47 -4.99
N LYS A 127 7.69 -17.34 -5.02
CA LYS A 127 6.86 -17.97 -6.05
C LYS A 127 7.30 -17.52 -7.45
N PHE A 128 7.53 -16.23 -7.69
CA PHE A 128 8.00 -15.75 -9.00
C PHE A 128 9.31 -16.42 -9.41
N LYS A 129 10.27 -16.51 -8.48
CA LYS A 129 11.54 -17.17 -8.72
C LYS A 129 11.38 -18.66 -9.06
N ILE A 130 10.59 -19.41 -8.27
CA ILE A 130 10.35 -20.84 -8.51
C ILE A 130 9.68 -21.07 -9.87
N LYS A 131 8.71 -20.22 -10.22
CA LYS A 131 7.95 -20.32 -11.47
C LYS A 131 8.64 -19.68 -12.66
N ARG A 132 9.81 -19.04 -12.46
CA ARG A 132 10.54 -18.26 -13.48
C ARG A 132 9.64 -17.19 -14.13
N GLU A 133 8.79 -16.58 -13.31
CA GLU A 133 7.99 -15.43 -13.71
C GLU A 133 8.88 -14.18 -13.60
N ASP A 134 8.98 -13.41 -14.69
CA ASP A 134 9.59 -12.09 -14.66
C ASP A 134 8.62 -11.11 -14.01
N ARG A 135 8.54 -11.09 -12.68
CA ARG A 135 7.61 -10.30 -11.85
C ARG A 135 8.31 -9.79 -10.60
N VAL A 136 7.85 -8.65 -10.07
CA VAL A 136 8.36 -8.08 -8.83
C VAL A 136 7.25 -7.94 -7.79
N ALA A 137 7.61 -8.13 -6.52
CA ALA A 137 6.77 -7.77 -5.38
C ALA A 137 7.31 -6.50 -4.71
N ILE A 138 6.44 -5.52 -4.45
CA ILE A 138 6.78 -4.31 -3.71
C ILE A 138 6.21 -4.39 -2.30
N ALA A 139 7.09 -4.37 -1.31
CA ALA A 139 6.74 -4.48 0.10
C ALA A 139 6.88 -3.13 0.80
N PHE A 140 5.77 -2.44 1.05
CA PHE A 140 5.75 -1.13 1.68
C PHE A 140 5.76 -1.28 3.21
N PHE A 141 6.51 -0.41 3.91
CA PHE A 141 6.53 -0.34 5.37
C PHE A 141 7.01 1.03 5.84
N GLY A 142 6.60 1.46 7.04
CA GLY A 142 7.11 2.68 7.66
C GLY A 142 8.41 2.45 8.44
N GLU A 143 9.15 3.51 8.75
CA GLU A 143 10.38 3.43 9.55
C GLU A 143 10.13 2.84 10.95
N GLY A 144 9.02 3.19 11.62
CA GLY A 144 8.66 2.55 12.89
C GLY A 144 8.41 1.05 12.78
N ALA A 145 7.87 0.59 11.65
CA ALA A 145 7.67 -0.84 11.40
C ALA A 145 8.99 -1.57 11.13
N SER A 146 10.06 -0.86 10.74
CA SER A 146 11.38 -1.47 10.50
C SER A 146 12.00 -2.10 11.75
N SER A 147 11.57 -1.66 12.94
CA SER A 147 11.98 -2.22 14.23
C SER A 147 11.31 -3.57 14.57
N ARG A 148 10.40 -4.07 13.72
CA ARG A 148 9.72 -5.36 13.92
C ARG A 148 10.60 -6.51 13.42
N GLY A 149 10.65 -7.61 14.17
CA GLY A 149 11.40 -8.82 13.79
C GLY A 149 11.00 -9.37 12.41
N ASP A 150 9.70 -9.31 12.09
CA ASP A 150 9.13 -9.76 10.82
C ASP A 150 9.80 -9.08 9.60
N VAL A 151 10.21 -7.81 9.73
CA VAL A 151 10.91 -7.06 8.67
C VAL A 151 12.32 -7.60 8.46
N HIS A 152 13.05 -7.85 9.55
CA HIS A 152 14.40 -8.40 9.49
C HIS A 152 14.40 -9.80 8.88
N GLU A 153 13.48 -10.66 9.31
CA GLU A 153 13.32 -12.02 8.78
C GLU A 153 13.01 -12.01 7.28
N ALA A 154 12.10 -11.14 6.85
CA ALA A 154 11.74 -10.99 5.44
C ALA A 154 12.94 -10.57 4.58
N MET A 155 13.68 -9.53 5.01
CA MET A 155 14.87 -9.06 4.28
C MET A 155 15.98 -10.10 4.22
N ASN A 156 16.24 -10.82 5.33
CA ASN A 156 17.23 -11.87 5.37
C ASN A 156 16.89 -13.01 4.39
N PHE A 157 15.65 -13.51 4.43
CA PHE A 157 15.20 -14.56 3.53
C PHE A 157 15.28 -14.12 2.05
N ALA A 158 14.81 -12.91 1.75
CA ALA A 158 14.90 -12.34 0.40
C ALA A 158 16.34 -12.23 -0.11
N GLY A 159 17.27 -11.80 0.75
CA GLY A 159 18.69 -11.66 0.43
C GLY A 159 19.36 -13.00 0.14
N ILE A 160 19.20 -13.99 1.02
CA ILE A 160 19.76 -15.35 0.86
C ILE A 160 19.29 -15.97 -0.45
N TYR A 161 17.98 -15.89 -0.71
CA TYR A 161 17.39 -16.49 -1.90
C TYR A 161 17.45 -15.59 -3.12
N LYS A 162 18.02 -14.38 -3.05
CA LYS A 162 18.08 -13.41 -4.18
C LYS A 162 16.73 -13.27 -4.87
N LEU A 163 15.71 -12.86 -4.11
CA LEU A 163 14.32 -12.81 -4.58
C LEU A 163 13.99 -11.48 -5.28
N PRO A 164 13.07 -11.48 -6.26
CA PRO A 164 12.62 -10.27 -6.95
C PRO A 164 11.61 -9.50 -6.09
N VAL A 165 12.09 -8.87 -5.02
CA VAL A 165 11.30 -8.04 -4.10
C VAL A 165 11.99 -6.70 -3.89
N VAL A 166 11.19 -5.62 -3.85
CA VAL A 166 11.65 -4.28 -3.47
C VAL A 166 11.04 -3.95 -2.11
N PHE A 167 11.88 -3.69 -1.13
CA PHE A 167 11.47 -3.20 0.18
C PHE A 167 11.42 -1.67 0.13
N LEU A 168 10.22 -1.09 0.25
CA LEU A 168 10.00 0.35 0.21
C LEU A 168 9.74 0.88 1.62
N CYS A 169 10.77 1.49 2.22
CA CYS A 169 10.67 2.14 3.52
C CYS A 169 10.15 3.57 3.36
N GLU A 170 8.95 3.83 3.83
CA GLU A 170 8.38 5.16 3.98
C GLU A 170 8.82 5.79 5.31
N ASN A 171 9.98 6.45 5.29
CA ASN A 171 10.48 7.19 6.44
C ASN A 171 9.88 8.61 6.44
N ASN A 172 8.87 8.82 7.27
CA ASN A 172 8.22 10.12 7.45
C ASN A 172 8.57 10.78 8.79
N PHE A 173 9.68 10.34 9.40
CA PHE A 173 10.24 10.82 10.66
C PHE A 173 9.46 10.45 11.94
N TYR A 174 8.25 9.92 11.84
CA TYR A 174 7.41 9.64 13.02
C TYR A 174 6.63 8.33 12.93
N ALA A 175 6.84 7.49 13.94
CA ALA A 175 6.00 6.34 14.24
C ALA A 175 4.93 6.75 15.25
N TYR A 176 3.80 7.26 14.76
CA TYR A 176 2.74 7.85 15.58
C TYR A 176 3.28 9.05 16.40
N SER A 177 3.54 8.90 17.70
CA SER A 177 4.11 9.94 18.56
C SER A 177 5.61 9.81 18.78
N THR A 178 6.25 8.77 18.24
CA THR A 178 7.67 8.49 18.44
C THR A 178 8.49 9.03 17.27
N PRO A 179 9.37 10.02 17.48
CA PRO A 179 10.30 10.47 16.44
C PRO A 179 11.34 9.39 16.13
N ASN A 180 11.92 9.42 14.92
CA ASN A 180 12.98 8.50 14.52
C ASN A 180 14.38 8.91 15.01
N GLU A 181 14.51 10.09 15.62
CA GLU A 181 15.70 10.62 16.30
C GLU A 181 15.30 11.16 17.69
N LEU A 182 16.23 11.12 18.66
CA LEU A 182 16.03 11.55 20.05
C LEU A 182 16.46 12.99 20.30
#